data_AF-A0A6G3SDF2-F1
#
_entry.id   AF-A0A6G3SDF2-F1
#
_cell.length_a   1.000
_cell.length_b   1.000
_cell.length_c   1.000
_cell.angle_alpha   90.00
_cell.angle_beta   90.00
_cell.angle_gamma   90.00
#
_symmetry.space_group_name_H-M   'P 1'
#
loop_
_entity.id
_entity.type
_entity.pdbx_description
1 polymer ?
#
loop_
_entity_poly.entity_id
_entity_poly.type
_entity_poly.pdbx_seq_one_letter_code
_entity_poly.pdbx_strand_id
1 'polypeptide(L)'
;QDPAAQRLREIIEAVLQASTDDALQLIFRPGFNLPVTEVPMGPDSPFRAIMVHVEDVVRDGMARGEFRDVGDVPLAVELLSGVMRAGTERIGRDPAAFEATARATREVVLASLVRGPEES
;
A
#
# COMPACT_ATOMS: atom_id res chain seq x y z
N GLN A 1 20.79 2.65 -4.34
CA GLN A 1 19.38 2.24 -4.20
C GLN A 1 18.50 3.37 -4.73
N ASP A 2 17.40 3.02 -5.38
CA ASP A 2 16.42 3.99 -5.83
C ASP A 2 15.82 4.80 -4.66
N PRO A 3 15.28 6.00 -4.93
CA PRO A 3 14.58 6.79 -3.93
C PRO A 3 13.47 5.97 -3.25
N ALA A 4 13.27 6.16 -1.95
CA ALA A 4 12.21 5.49 -1.19
C ALA A 4 10.83 5.75 -1.80
N ALA A 5 10.58 7.00 -2.23
CA ALA A 5 9.36 7.35 -2.94
C ALA A 5 9.17 6.55 -4.23
N GLN A 6 10.25 6.28 -4.99
CA GLN A 6 10.18 5.51 -6.23
C GLN A 6 9.87 4.04 -5.96
N ARG A 7 10.56 3.42 -5.00
CA ARG A 7 10.29 2.04 -4.57
C ARG A 7 8.85 1.88 -4.08
N LEU A 8 8.33 2.84 -3.31
CA LEU A 8 6.94 2.81 -2.85
C LEU A 8 5.95 2.89 -4.02
N ARG A 9 6.22 3.72 -5.05
CA ARG A 9 5.39 3.78 -6.26
C ARG A 9 5.29 2.43 -6.96
N GLU A 10 6.43 1.76 -7.14
CA GLU A 10 6.50 0.46 -7.80
C GLU A 10 5.74 -0.61 -7.01
N ILE A 11 5.85 -0.63 -5.68
CA ILE A 11 5.07 -1.53 -4.83
C ILE A 11 3.57 -1.28 -4.97
N ILE A 12 3.15 -0.01 -4.91
CA ILE A 12 1.73 0.37 -5.03
C ILE A 12 1.17 -0.11 -6.38
N GLU A 13 1.88 0.19 -7.47
CA GLU A 13 1.46 -0.16 -8.82
C GLU A 13 1.38 -1.67 -9.01
N ALA A 14 2.37 -2.42 -8.54
CA ALA A 14 2.36 -3.88 -8.59
C ALA A 14 1.18 -4.49 -7.81
N VAL A 15 0.89 -3.98 -6.61
CA VAL A 15 -0.24 -4.48 -5.78
C VAL A 15 -1.58 -4.17 -6.45
N LEU A 16 -1.77 -2.96 -6.99
CA LEU A 16 -3.01 -2.61 -7.65
C LEU A 16 -3.17 -3.36 -8.98
N GLN A 17 -2.10 -3.56 -9.74
CA GLN A 17 -2.13 -4.35 -10.97
C GLN A 17 -2.49 -5.80 -10.66
N ALA A 18 -1.94 -6.38 -9.59
CA ALA A 18 -2.31 -7.71 -9.12
C ALA A 18 -3.81 -7.80 -8.76
N SER A 19 -4.43 -6.72 -8.29
CA SER A 19 -5.88 -6.69 -8.02
C SER A 19 -6.77 -6.70 -9.28
N THR A 20 -6.20 -6.59 -10.48
CA THR A 20 -6.93 -6.81 -11.74
C THR A 20 -7.03 -8.29 -12.13
N ASP A 21 -6.24 -9.16 -11.49
CA ASP A 21 -6.30 -10.60 -11.72
C ASP A 21 -7.50 -11.20 -10.97
N ASP A 22 -8.42 -11.83 -11.72
CA ASP A 22 -9.63 -12.47 -11.19
C ASP A 22 -9.33 -13.46 -10.05
N ALA A 23 -8.18 -14.14 -10.08
CA ALA A 23 -7.77 -15.07 -9.03
C ALA A 23 -7.40 -14.36 -7.72
N LEU A 24 -6.87 -13.13 -7.80
CA LEU A 24 -6.49 -12.33 -6.65
C LEU A 24 -7.65 -11.46 -6.14
N GLN A 25 -8.61 -11.08 -6.99
CA GLN A 25 -9.82 -10.35 -6.57
C GLN A 25 -10.65 -11.09 -5.52
N LEU A 26 -10.58 -12.43 -5.47
CA LEU A 26 -11.24 -13.23 -4.44
C LEU A 26 -10.73 -12.92 -3.03
N ILE A 27 -9.46 -12.49 -2.90
CA ILE A 27 -8.84 -12.13 -1.62
C ILE A 27 -9.28 -10.73 -1.16
N PHE A 28 -9.65 -9.84 -2.09
CA PHE A 28 -9.96 -8.43 -1.81
C PHE A 28 -11.45 -8.06 -1.87
N ARG A 29 -12.34 -9.04 -2.06
CA ARG A 29 -13.77 -8.79 -2.25
C ARG A 29 -14.48 -8.42 -0.93
N PRO A 30 -15.17 -7.27 -0.83
CA PRO A 30 -15.97 -6.95 0.35
C PRO A 30 -17.19 -7.90 0.41
N GLY A 31 -17.35 -8.60 1.54
CA GLY A 31 -18.42 -9.58 1.76
C GLY A 31 -18.01 -11.04 1.53
N PHE A 32 -16.81 -11.32 1.02
CA PHE A 32 -16.17 -12.62 1.21
C PHE A 32 -15.63 -12.66 2.64
N ASN A 33 -16.46 -13.16 3.57
CA ASN A 33 -15.96 -13.70 4.83
C ASN A 33 -15.19 -14.99 4.51
N LEU A 34 -14.03 -14.90 3.86
CA LEU A 34 -12.98 -15.83 4.22
C LEU A 34 -12.73 -15.53 5.70
N PRO A 35 -12.98 -16.46 6.63
CA PRO A 35 -12.61 -16.23 8.00
C PRO A 35 -11.12 -15.84 7.97
N VAL A 36 -10.70 -14.91 8.82
CA VAL A 36 -9.31 -14.41 8.89
C VAL A 36 -8.27 -15.56 8.99
N THR A 37 -8.74 -16.78 9.27
CA THR A 37 -8.04 -18.07 9.25
C THR A 37 -7.74 -18.69 7.86
N GLU A 38 -8.38 -18.29 6.77
CA GLU A 38 -8.20 -18.89 5.42
C GLU A 38 -7.41 -18.01 4.44
N VAL A 39 -7.28 -16.71 4.73
CA VAL A 39 -6.12 -15.97 4.22
C VAL A 39 -4.96 -16.45 5.08
N PRO A 40 -3.82 -16.91 4.50
CA PRO A 40 -2.65 -17.19 5.32
C PRO A 40 -2.21 -15.85 5.90
N MET A 41 -2.75 -15.45 7.05
CA MET A 41 -2.42 -14.24 7.82
C MET A 41 -1.33 -14.56 8.86
N GLY A 42 -0.79 -15.77 8.81
CA GLY A 42 0.33 -16.21 9.61
C GLY A 42 1.65 -15.51 9.23
N PRO A 43 2.75 -15.81 9.96
CA PRO A 43 4.08 -15.28 9.67
C PRO A 43 4.55 -15.50 8.22
N ASP A 44 4.03 -16.53 7.55
CA ASP A 44 4.39 -16.90 6.18
C ASP A 44 3.44 -16.31 5.10
N SER A 45 2.63 -15.31 5.45
CA SER A 45 1.74 -14.64 4.50
C SER A 45 2.51 -13.86 3.41
N PRO A 46 2.15 -14.01 2.12
CA PRO A 46 2.70 -13.13 1.08
C PRO A 46 2.34 -11.65 1.31
N PHE A 47 1.20 -11.37 1.96
CA PHE A 47 0.83 -10.01 2.36
C PHE A 47 1.72 -9.44 3.45
N ARG A 48 2.11 -10.28 4.42
CA ARG A 48 3.03 -9.86 5.48
C ARG A 48 4.42 -9.55 4.94
N ALA A 49 4.91 -10.33 3.97
CA ALA A 49 6.18 -10.05 3.30
C ALA A 49 6.16 -8.68 2.59
N ILE A 50 5.05 -8.32 1.94
CA ILE A 50 4.86 -7.00 1.33
C ILE A 50 4.83 -5.90 2.41
N MET A 51 4.10 -6.11 3.50
CA MET A 51 4.02 -5.14 4.60
C MET A 51 5.39 -4.88 5.25
N VAL A 52 6.16 -5.93 5.54
CA VAL A 52 7.53 -5.81 6.05
C VAL A 52 8.40 -5.03 5.07
N HIS A 53 8.29 -5.32 3.78
CA HIS A 53 9.05 -4.60 2.77
C HIS A 53 8.66 -3.11 2.69
N VAL A 54 7.37 -2.78 2.78
CA VAL A 54 6.90 -1.39 2.82
C VAL A 54 7.41 -0.68 4.07
N GLU A 55 7.36 -1.32 5.24
CA GLU A 55 7.93 -0.76 6.47
C GLU A 55 9.43 -0.45 6.31
N ASP A 56 10.19 -1.36 5.70
CA ASP A 56 11.63 -1.15 5.47
C ASP A 56 11.89 0.04 4.52
N VAL A 57 11.08 0.19 3.47
CA VAL A 57 11.20 1.35 2.57
C VAL A 57 10.83 2.65 3.29
N VAL A 58 9.82 2.65 4.17
CA VAL A 58 9.45 3.82 4.98
C VAL A 58 10.59 4.18 5.95
N ARG A 59 11.15 3.20 6.67
CA ARG A 59 12.28 3.43 7.58
C ARG A 59 13.50 3.97 6.85
N ASP A 60 13.85 3.41 5.70
CA ASP A 60 14.98 3.89 4.89
C ASP A 60 14.74 5.31 4.37
N GLY A 61 13.52 5.60 3.90
CA GLY A 61 13.13 6.94 3.47
C GLY A 61 13.22 7.98 4.59
N MET A 62 12.84 7.61 5.82
CA MET A 62 13.03 8.46 7.01
C MET A 62 14.50 8.66 7.34
N ALA A 63 15.30 7.58 7.37
CA ALA A 63 16.72 7.64 7.68
C ALA A 63 17.52 8.51 6.68
N ARG A 64 17.06 8.56 5.43
CA ARG A 64 17.65 9.36 4.35
C ARG A 64 17.05 10.77 4.23
N GLY A 65 16.07 11.13 5.07
CA GLY A 65 15.39 12.43 5.04
C GLY A 65 14.47 12.64 3.84
N GLU A 66 14.14 11.58 3.10
CA GLU A 66 13.21 11.61 1.96
C GLU A 66 11.75 11.63 2.44
N PHE A 67 11.46 10.96 3.56
CA PHE A 67 10.17 10.97 4.23
C PHE A 67 10.23 11.75 5.54
N ARG A 68 9.08 12.29 5.95
CA ARG A 68 8.92 12.89 7.28
C ARG A 68 9.02 11.80 8.35
N ASP A 69 9.38 12.21 9.56
CA ASP A 69 9.26 11.34 10.72
C ASP A 69 7.78 11.09 11.01
N VAL A 70 7.37 9.82 10.95
CA VAL A 70 5.98 9.38 11.22
C VAL A 70 5.80 8.82 12.63
N GLY A 71 6.88 8.73 13.43
CA GLY A 71 6.88 8.16 14.76
C GLY A 71 6.65 6.64 14.75
N ASP A 72 5.39 6.23 14.77
CA ASP A 72 5.00 4.81 14.76
C ASP A 72 4.90 4.29 13.33
N VAL A 73 6.01 3.74 12.82
CA VAL A 73 6.10 3.20 11.46
C VAL A 73 5.11 2.04 11.23
N PRO A 74 5.01 1.01 12.09
CA PRO A 74 3.99 -0.03 11.93
C PRO A 74 2.57 0.51 11.78
N LEU A 75 2.15 1.44 12.65
CA LEU A 75 0.83 2.06 12.56
C LEU A 75 0.66 2.86 11.27
N ALA A 76 1.68 3.63 10.87
CA ALA A 76 1.63 4.40 9.63
C ALA A 76 1.44 3.47 8.41
N VAL A 77 2.15 2.36 8.34
CA VAL A 77 2.00 1.39 7.26
C VAL A 77 0.63 0.69 7.30
N GLU A 78 0.11 0.38 8.49
CA GLU A 78 -1.26 -0.15 8.64
C GLU A 78 -2.31 0.83 8.09
N LEU A 79 -2.21 2.12 8.40
CA LEU A 79 -3.13 3.14 7.87
C LEU A 79 -3.02 3.28 6.34
N LEU A 80 -1.80 3.25 5.79
CA LEU A 80 -1.58 3.28 4.34
C LEU A 80 -2.13 2.05 3.64
N SER A 81 -2.12 0.88 4.30
CA SER A 81 -2.75 -0.33 3.79
C SER A 81 -4.27 -0.16 3.60
N GLY A 82 -4.92 0.68 4.42
CA GLY A 82 -6.32 1.04 4.25
C GLY A 82 -6.59 1.81 2.94
N VAL A 83 -5.68 2.73 2.57
CA VAL A 83 -5.75 3.46 1.29
C VAL A 83 -5.60 2.49 0.11
N MET A 84 -4.64 1.56 0.21
CA MET A 84 -4.43 0.51 -0.79
C MET A 84 -5.67 -0.36 -0.97
N ARG A 85 -6.27 -0.83 0.14
CA ARG A 85 -7.49 -1.63 0.14
C ARG A 85 -8.67 -0.90 -0.53
N ALA A 86 -8.87 0.38 -0.23
CA ALA A 86 -9.91 1.17 -0.89
C ALA A 86 -9.70 1.25 -2.42
N GLY A 87 -8.43 1.32 -2.85
CA GLY A 87 -8.05 1.27 -4.27
C GLY A 87 -8.37 -0.08 -4.92
N THR A 88 -7.95 -1.19 -4.32
CA THR A 88 -8.22 -2.54 -4.84
C THR A 88 -9.71 -2.84 -4.90
N GLU A 89 -10.49 -2.43 -3.88
CA GLU A 89 -11.95 -2.59 -3.86
C GLU A 89 -12.66 -1.77 -4.96
N ARG A 90 -12.11 -0.62 -5.36
CA ARG A 90 -12.64 0.16 -6.49
C ARG A 90 -12.32 -0.51 -7.81
N ILE A 91 -11.07 -0.96 -8.00
CA ILE A 91 -10.63 -1.66 -9.23
C ILE A 91 -11.42 -2.96 -9.43
N GLY A 92 -11.65 -3.72 -8.37
CA GLY A 92 -12.46 -4.94 -8.44
C GLY A 92 -13.92 -4.69 -8.82
N ARG A 93 -14.48 -3.50 -8.55
CA ARG A 93 -15.83 -3.10 -8.98
C ARG A 93 -15.86 -2.50 -10.38
N ASP A 94 -14.81 -1.79 -10.76
CA ASP A 94 -14.69 -1.09 -12.03
C ASP A 94 -13.23 -1.17 -12.53
N PRO A 95 -12.87 -2.21 -13.29
CA PRO A 95 -11.52 -2.38 -13.82
C PRO A 95 -11.10 -1.23 -14.75
N ALA A 96 -12.05 -0.55 -15.41
CA ALA A 96 -11.74 0.58 -16.29
C ALA A 96 -11.25 1.81 -15.50
N ALA A 97 -11.51 1.88 -14.19
CA ALA A 97 -11.01 2.92 -13.32
C ALA A 97 -9.55 2.70 -12.86
N PHE A 98 -8.84 1.70 -13.38
CA PHE A 98 -7.50 1.32 -12.94
C PHE A 98 -6.53 2.51 -12.87
N GLU A 99 -6.28 3.19 -14.00
CA GLU A 99 -5.27 4.26 -14.05
C GLU A 99 -5.58 5.40 -13.07
N ALA A 100 -6.84 5.85 -13.04
CA ALA A 100 -7.28 6.93 -12.15
C ALA A 100 -7.16 6.53 -10.67
N THR A 101 -7.51 5.29 -10.35
CA THR A 101 -7.43 4.77 -8.98
C THR A 101 -5.98 4.59 -8.55
N ALA A 102 -5.14 3.99 -9.40
CA ALA A 102 -3.72 3.81 -9.12
C ALA A 102 -3.00 5.13 -8.90
N ARG A 103 -3.27 6.13 -9.74
CA ARG A 103 -2.75 7.47 -9.57
C ARG A 103 -3.17 8.08 -8.22
N ALA A 104 -4.47 8.05 -7.89
CA ALA A 104 -4.98 8.65 -6.67
C ALA A 104 -4.44 7.96 -5.40
N THR A 105 -4.44 6.63 -5.37
CA THR A 105 -3.88 5.84 -4.26
C THR A 105 -2.41 6.19 -4.05
N ARG A 106 -1.62 6.26 -5.12
CA ARG A 106 -0.21 6.64 -5.07
C ARG A 106 0.00 8.05 -4.52
N GLU A 107 -0.79 9.01 -4.97
CA GLU A 107 -0.70 10.40 -4.52
C GLU A 107 -1.02 10.52 -3.02
N VAL A 108 -2.09 9.87 -2.53
CA VAL A 108 -2.46 9.89 -1.11
C VAL A 108 -1.37 9.25 -0.24
N VAL A 109 -0.87 8.09 -0.63
CA VAL A 109 0.17 7.38 0.13
C VAL A 109 1.46 8.22 0.21
N LEU A 110 1.93 8.74 -0.93
CA LEU A 110 3.15 9.55 -0.94
C LEU A 110 2.96 10.87 -0.20
N ALA A 111 1.83 11.56 -0.38
CA ALA A 111 1.56 12.82 0.32
C ALA A 111 1.53 12.63 1.85
N SER A 112 1.14 11.45 2.32
CA SER A 112 1.15 11.10 3.74
C SER A 112 2.56 10.92 4.31
N LEU A 113 3.58 10.71 3.47
CA LEU A 113 4.97 10.40 3.84
C LEU A 113 5.95 11.53 3.52
N VAL A 114 5.70 12.33 2.48
CA VAL A 114 6.57 13.44 2.11
C VAL A 114 6.43 14.55 3.15
N ARG A 115 7.53 15.27 3.45
CA ARG A 115 7.45 16.47 4.28
C ARG A 115 6.51 17.48 3.61
N GLY A 116 5.48 17.92 4.33
CA GLY A 116 4.74 19.12 3.94
C GLY A 116 5.68 20.33 3.90
N PRO A 117 5.32 21.41 3.19
CA PRO A 117 6.05 22.66 3.33
C PRO A 117 6.08 23.02 4.81
N GLU A 118 7.26 23.24 5.37
CA GLU A 118 7.41 23.71 6.75
C GLU A 118 6.67 25.04 6.86
N GLU A 119 5.55 25.08 7.58
CA GLU A 119 4.95 26.35 8.00
C GLU A 119 5.97 27.00 8.96
N SER A 120 6.74 27.93 8.41
CA SER A 120 7.68 28.79 9.15
C SER A 120 6.94 29.84 9.96
#